data_AF-A0A0S7WZ11-F1
#
_entry.id   AF-A0A0S7WZ11-F1
#
_cell.length_a   1.000
_cell.length_b   1.000
_cell.length_c   1.000
_cell.angle_alpha   90.00
_cell.angle_beta   90.00
_cell.angle_gamma   90.00
#
_symmetry.space_group_name_H-M   'P 1'
#
loop_
_entity.id
_entity.type
_entity.pdbx_description
1 polymer ?
#
loop_
_entity_poly.entity_id
_entity_poly.type
_entity_poly.pdbx_seq_one_letter_code
_entity_poly.pdbx_strand_id
1 'polypeptide(L)'
;MDEDFLKRLAKKVIKRENKAIDISVVLVSKKKIRELNKKYRKEDEATDVLSFGQSLNEIVICPAMVKTSLNEVLIHGILHLLGYEHSKKMEQKERIWQNHIL
;
A
#
# COMPACT_ATOMS: atom_id res chain seq x y z
N MET A 1 11.53 -5.50 11.50
CA MET A 1 10.82 -5.29 10.22
C MET A 1 11.83 -5.51 9.12
N ASP A 2 11.63 -6.50 8.27
CA ASP A 2 12.57 -6.83 7.19
C ASP A 2 12.21 -5.99 5.95
N GLU A 3 12.94 -4.88 5.75
CA GLU A 3 12.81 -4.00 4.58
C GLU A 3 13.01 -4.78 3.27
N ASP A 4 13.96 -5.73 3.26
CA ASP A 4 14.24 -6.54 2.07
C ASP A 4 13.04 -7.43 1.73
N PHE A 5 12.34 -7.95 2.74
CA PHE A 5 11.11 -8.70 2.52
C PHE A 5 10.03 -7.85 1.83
N LEU A 6 9.75 -6.65 2.33
CA LEU A 6 8.75 -5.75 1.73
C LEU A 6 9.12 -5.37 0.30
N LYS A 7 10.41 -5.12 0.05
CA LYS A 7 10.93 -4.80 -1.29
C LYS A 7 10.78 -5.98 -2.25
N ARG A 8 11.08 -7.21 -1.80
CA ARG A 8 10.88 -8.43 -2.58
C ARG A 8 9.40 -8.65 -2.90
N LEU A 9 8.52 -8.47 -1.92
CA LEU A 9 7.06 -8.57 -2.09
C LEU A 9 6.55 -7.57 -3.13
N ALA A 10 6.89 -6.28 -2.98
CA ALA A 10 6.49 -5.23 -3.91
C ALA A 10 6.91 -5.53 -5.35
N LYS A 11 8.18 -5.90 -5.55
CA LYS A 11 8.71 -6.29 -6.87
C LYS A 11 7.95 -7.47 -7.48
N LYS A 12 7.61 -8.48 -6.66
CA LYS A 12 6.88 -9.68 -7.13
C LYS A 12 5.47 -9.34 -7.59
N VAL A 13 4.74 -8.50 -6.85
CA VAL A 13 3.38 -8.06 -7.21
C VAL A 13 3.41 -7.24 -8.51
N ILE A 14 4.28 -6.22 -8.58
CA ILE A 14 4.41 -5.36 -9.78
C ILE A 14 4.77 -6.18 -11.03
N LYS A 15 5.76 -7.08 -10.91
CA LYS A 15 6.20 -7.92 -12.03
C LYS A 15 5.08 -8.84 -12.55
N ARG A 16 4.29 -9.44 -11.65
CA ARG A 16 3.22 -10.37 -12.07
C ARG A 16 1.99 -9.67 -12.63
N GLU A 17 1.73 -8.42 -12.24
CA GLU A 17 0.70 -7.59 -12.87
C GLU A 17 1.14 -7.03 -14.25
N ASN A 18 2.36 -7.38 -14.70
CA ASN A 18 2.94 -6.96 -15.97
C ASN A 18 2.94 -5.44 -16.16
N LYS A 19 3.28 -4.71 -15.08
CA LYS A 19 3.38 -3.25 -15.06
C LYS A 19 4.84 -2.85 -14.81
N ALA A 20 5.31 -1.82 -15.51
CA ALA A 20 6.59 -1.19 -15.26
C ALA A 20 6.33 0.13 -14.55
N ILE A 21 6.45 0.13 -13.22
CA ILE A 21 6.23 1.29 -12.37
C ILE A 21 7.24 1.26 -11.22
N ASP A 22 7.87 2.39 -10.97
CA ASP A 22 8.65 2.61 -9.75
C ASP A 22 7.72 3.14 -8.66
N ILE A 23 7.81 2.54 -7.48
CA ILE A 23 7.03 2.94 -6.31
C ILE A 23 7.93 3.37 -5.16
N SER A 24 7.48 4.38 -4.41
CA SER A 24 8.05 4.79 -3.12
C SER A 24 7.18 4.20 -2.01
N VAL A 25 7.80 3.59 -1.00
CA VAL A 25 7.11 3.13 0.21
C VAL A 25 7.72 3.84 1.40
N VAL A 26 6.91 4.63 2.11
CA VAL A 26 7.37 5.47 3.22
C VAL A 26 6.68 5.03 4.50
N LEU A 27 7.48 4.73 5.52
CA LEU A 27 6.96 4.39 6.84
C LEU A 27 6.97 5.63 7.73
N VAL A 28 5.83 5.96 8.32
CA VAL A 28 5.65 7.19 9.09
C VAL A 28 5.02 6.93 10.46
N SER A 29 5.10 7.92 11.34
CA SER A 29 4.43 7.89 12.64
C SER A 29 2.94 8.18 12.54
N LYS A 30 2.18 7.82 13.59
CA LYS A 30 0.74 8.12 13.72
C LYS A 30 0.43 9.62 13.57
N LYS A 31 1.29 10.47 14.13
CA LYS A 31 1.17 11.93 14.01
C LYS A 31 1.27 12.35 12.54
N LYS A 32 2.30 11.84 11.84
CA LYS A 32 2.56 12.22 10.46
C LYS A 32 1.48 11.74 9.49
N ILE A 33 0.98 10.50 9.64
CA ILE A 33 -0.09 10.01 8.75
C ILE A 33 -1.40 10.76 8.96
N ARG A 34 -1.72 11.18 10.20
CA ARG A 34 -2.89 12.04 10.47
C ARG A 34 -2.76 13.42 9.82
N GLU A 35 -1.58 14.04 9.89
CA GLU A 35 -1.31 15.31 9.19
C GLU A 35 -1.53 15.18 7.68
N LEU A 36 -1.04 14.09 7.08
CA LEU A 36 -1.23 13.81 5.66
C LEU A 36 -2.70 13.53 5.34
N ASN A 37 -3.40 12.74 6.15
CA ASN A 37 -4.81 12.42 5.93
C ASN A 37 -5.67 13.69 5.95
N LYS A 38 -5.42 14.57 6.92
CA LYS A 38 -6.08 15.88 7.01
C LYS A 38 -5.78 16.75 5.80
N LYS A 39 -4.52 16.78 5.35
CA LYS A 39 -4.09 17.62 4.22
C LYS A 39 -4.69 17.17 2.89
N TYR A 40 -4.72 15.86 2.62
CA TYR A 40 -5.04 15.34 1.30
C TYR A 40 -6.47 14.77 1.19
N ARG A 41 -7.05 14.23 2.27
CA ARG A 41 -8.43 13.71 2.32
C ARG A 41 -9.40 14.56 3.13
N LYS A 42 -8.92 15.59 3.82
CA LYS A 42 -9.71 16.43 4.76
C LYS A 42 -10.25 15.66 5.97
N GLU A 43 -9.61 14.54 6.30
CA GLU A 43 -9.94 13.68 7.44
C GLU A 43 -8.92 13.88 8.57
N ASP A 44 -9.34 14.44 9.71
CA ASP A 44 -8.46 14.71 10.86
C ASP A 44 -8.30 13.48 11.78
N GLU A 45 -7.96 12.34 11.18
CA GLU A 45 -7.73 11.07 11.86
C GLU A 45 -6.53 10.31 11.28
N ALA A 46 -5.91 9.48 12.11
CA ALA A 46 -4.83 8.61 11.66
C ALA A 46 -5.42 7.40 10.94
N THR A 47 -4.84 7.05 9.79
CA THR A 47 -5.13 5.82 9.05
C THR A 47 -3.89 4.90 9.03
N ASP A 48 -4.04 3.68 8.53
CA ASP A 48 -2.93 2.73 8.34
C ASP A 48 -2.16 2.98 7.04
N VAL A 49 -2.83 3.39 5.96
CA VAL A 49 -2.20 3.65 4.65
C VAL A 49 -2.83 4.82 3.89
N LEU A 50 -1.99 5.56 3.17
CA LEU A 50 -2.37 6.51 2.13
C LEU A 50 -1.62 6.17 0.84
N SER A 51 -2.34 6.08 -0.28
CA SER A 51 -1.76 5.89 -1.61
C SER A 51 -1.90 7.17 -2.43
N PHE A 52 -0.78 7.68 -2.93
CA PHE A 52 -0.71 8.87 -3.78
C PHE A 52 -0.44 8.45 -5.23
N GLY A 53 -1.52 8.29 -6.01
CA GLY A 53 -1.50 7.79 -7.38
C GLY A 53 -1.19 8.83 -8.48
N GLN A 54 -0.93 8.32 -9.69
CA GLN A 54 -0.74 9.00 -10.99
C GLN A 54 0.40 10.03 -11.14
N SER A 55 0.98 10.55 -10.05
CA SER A 55 2.12 11.49 -10.15
C SER A 55 3.28 11.16 -9.22
N LEU A 56 3.02 10.47 -8.11
CA LEU A 56 4.03 10.22 -7.07
C LEU A 56 4.38 8.73 -6.92
N ASN A 57 3.47 7.83 -7.29
CA ASN A 57 3.61 6.38 -7.10
C ASN A 57 4.05 6.04 -5.67
N GLU A 58 3.47 6.72 -4.68
CA GLU A 58 3.91 6.65 -3.29
C GLU A 58 2.85 6.00 -2.40
N ILE A 59 3.30 5.07 -1.56
CA ILE A 59 2.50 4.42 -0.52
C ILE A 59 3.08 4.84 0.83
N VAL A 60 2.29 5.57 1.61
CA VAL A 60 2.66 5.98 2.96
C VAL A 60 1.95 5.09 3.95
N ILE A 61 2.69 4.36 4.77
CA ILE A 61 2.15 3.40 5.74
C ILE A 61 2.52 3.85 7.15
N CYS A 62 1.58 3.75 8.09
CA CYS A 62 1.84 3.88 9.52
C CYS A 62 1.78 2.49 10.17
N PRO A 63 2.91 1.80 10.41
CA PRO A 63 2.93 0.45 10.97
C PRO A 63 2.16 0.33 12.30
N ALA A 64 2.18 1.37 13.13
CA ALA A 64 1.47 1.39 14.42
C ALA A 64 -0.07 1.43 14.30
N MET A 65 -0.61 1.70 13.11
CA MET A 65 -2.05 1.73 12.83
C MET A 65 -2.52 0.49 12.07
N VAL A 66 -1.61 -0.34 11.55
CA VAL A 66 -1.93 -1.57 10.81
C VAL A 66 -2.55 -2.58 11.77
N LYS A 67 -3.80 -2.96 11.51
CA LYS A 67 -4.53 -3.95 12.32
C LYS A 67 -4.37 -5.38 11.84
N THR A 68 -4.10 -5.57 10.54
CA THR A 68 -3.86 -6.88 9.93
C THR A 68 -2.35 -7.10 9.79
N SER A 69 -1.85 -7.40 8.58
CA SER A 69 -0.43 -7.50 8.30
C SER A 69 0.05 -6.35 7.42
N LEU A 70 1.32 -5.96 7.61
CA LEU A 70 1.96 -4.95 6.77
C LEU A 70 2.00 -5.36 5.28
N ASN A 71 2.02 -6.67 5.03
CA ASN A 71 2.00 -7.25 3.69
C ASN A 71 0.68 -6.98 2.98
N GLU A 72 -0.43 -7.17 3.68
CA GLU A 72 -1.78 -6.90 3.15
C GLU A 72 -1.94 -5.43 2.79
N VAL A 73 -1.55 -4.55 3.70
CA VAL A 73 -1.63 -3.10 3.50
C VAL A 73 -0.75 -2.65 2.33
N LEU A 74 0.45 -3.23 2.19
CA LEU A 74 1.33 -2.96 1.06
C LEU A 74 0.74 -3.46 -0.26
N ILE A 75 0.23 -4.70 -0.31
CA ILE A 75 -0.42 -5.27 -1.51
C ILE A 75 -1.61 -4.40 -1.92
N HIS A 76 -2.46 -4.02 -0.96
CA HIS A 76 -3.61 -3.14 -1.16
C HIS A 76 -3.19 -1.80 -1.78
N GLY A 77 -2.18 -1.16 -1.20
CA GLY A 77 -1.63 0.11 -1.70
C GLY A 77 -1.09 -0.02 -3.13
N ILE A 78 -0.35 -1.10 -3.43
CA ILE A 78 0.20 -1.36 -4.77
C ILE A 78 -0.92 -1.55 -5.78
N LEU A 79 -1.95 -2.34 -5.48
CA LEU A 79 -3.06 -2.58 -6.40
C LEU A 79 -3.77 -1.27 -6.76
N HIS A 80 -4.00 -0.38 -5.78
CA HIS A 80 -4.51 0.95 -6.06
C HIS A 80 -3.59 1.78 -6.97
N LEU A 81 -2.27 1.76 -6.75
CA LEU A 81 -1.32 2.43 -7.65
C LEU A 81 -1.34 1.87 -9.08
N LEU A 82 -1.62 0.57 -9.24
CA LEU A 82 -1.75 -0.07 -10.55
C LEU A 82 -3.07 0.25 -11.27
N GLY A 83 -3.93 1.08 -10.67
CA GLY A 83 -5.20 1.52 -11.24
C GLY A 83 -6.38 0.60 -10.93
N TYR A 84 -6.26 -0.29 -9.94
CA TYR A 84 -7.40 -1.06 -9.46
C TYR A 84 -8.26 -0.19 -8.54
N GLU A 85 -9.54 -0.08 -8.87
CA GLU A 85 -10.55 0.50 -7.99
C GLU A 85 -11.00 -0.51 -6.95
N HIS A 86 -11.49 -0.01 -5.81
CA HIS A 86 -12.02 -0.85 -4.73
C HIS A 86 -13.23 -1.63 -5.24
N SER A 87 -13.01 -2.91 -5.56
CA SER A 87 -13.96 -3.74 -6.31
C SER A 87 -13.73 -5.21 -6.00
N LYS A 88 -14.73 -6.05 -6.27
CA LYS A 88 -14.60 -7.52 -6.14
C LYS A 88 -13.41 -8.10 -6.90
N LYS A 89 -13.02 -7.48 -8.02
CA LYS A 89 -11.83 -7.87 -8.78
C LYS A 89 -10.54 -7.61 -8.00
N MET A 90 -10.45 -6.46 -7.34
CA MET A 90 -9.33 -6.12 -6.48
C MET A 90 -9.26 -7.06 -5.27
N GLU A 91 -10.38 -7.32 -4.61
CA GLU A 91 -10.45 -8.26 -3.47
C GLU A 91 -9.98 -9.67 -3.86
N GLN A 92 -10.32 -10.15 -5.05
CA GLN A 92 -9.83 -11.44 -5.56
C GLN A 92 -8.31 -11.44 -5.76
N LYS A 93 -7.76 -10.33 -6.28
CA LYS A 93 -6.31 -10.18 -6.44
C LYS A 93 -5.60 -10.18 -5.08
N GLU A 94 -6.12 -9.45 -4.10
CA GLU A 94 -5.59 -9.46 -2.73
C GLU A 94 -5.52 -10.87 -2.16
N ARG A 95 -6.57 -11.68 -2.30
CA ARG A 95 -6.59 -13.09 -1.86
C ARG A 95 -5.56 -13.95 -2.58
N ILE A 96 -5.42 -13.79 -3.90
CA ILE A 96 -4.40 -14.51 -4.67
C ILE A 96 -3.00 -14.17 -4.14
N TRP A 97 -2.76 -12.88 -3.84
CA TRP A 97 -1.47 -12.41 -3.35
C TRP A 97 -1.16 -12.84 -1.93
N GLN A 98 -2.17 -12.91 -1.06
CA GLN A 98 -2.03 -13.45 0.28
C GLN A 98 -1.67 -14.94 0.26
N ASN A 99 -2.30 -15.74 -0.62
CA ASN A 99 -2.16 -17.21 -0.61
C ASN A 99 -0.96 -17.76 -1.42
N HIS A 100 -0.40 -17.00 -2.37
CA HIS A 100 0.66 -17.49 -3.28
C HIS A 100 2.02 -16.81 -3.09
N ILE A 101 2.15 -15.91 -2.11
CA ILE A 101 3.40 -15.19 -1.82
C ILE A 101 3.91 -15.43 -0.39
N LEU A 102 3.03 -15.79 0.55
CA LEU A 102 3.40 -16.21 1.90
C LEU A 102 3.56 -17.73 2.00
#